data_AF-A0A2H0IKZ9-F1
#
_entry.id   AF-A0A2H0IKZ9-F1
#
_cell.length_a   1.000
_cell.length_b   1.000
_cell.length_c   1.000
_cell.angle_alpha   90.00
_cell.angle_beta   90.00
_cell.angle_gamma   90.00
#
_symmetry.space_group_name_H-M   'P 1'
#
loop_
_entity.id
_entity.type
_entity.pdbx_description
1 polymer ?
#
loop_
_entity_poly.entity_id
_entity_poly.type
_entity_poly.pdbx_seq_one_letter_code
_entity_poly.pdbx_strand_id
1 'polypeptide(L)'
;PEPRVEAKQVEEDKEDDEPTSGYSFLSRLAQKYEIEEVGPEPVQEEDTNMALDREEQRYKDFLEMKRNKLQQQARLREEKLRGTSSDHYRNDDIREKLEIPAYQRRQVRLNDTPSSSESNVSRYNLSDDDEIMGNNKFLHDNVD
;
A
#
# COMPACT_ATOMS: atom_id res chain seq x y z
N PRO A 1 -22.09 -71.54 -17.71
CA PRO A 1 -20.69 -71.45 -17.21
C PRO A 1 -20.27 -69.98 -17.25
N GLU A 2 -20.13 -69.33 -16.09
CA GLU A 2 -19.26 -68.14 -15.95
C GLU A 2 -17.80 -68.62 -15.76
N PRO A 3 -16.73 -67.79 -15.72
CA PRO A 3 -16.60 -66.31 -15.77
C PRO A 3 -15.47 -65.86 -16.76
N ARG A 4 -15.06 -64.59 -16.93
CA ARG A 4 -14.06 -63.89 -16.10
C ARG A 4 -13.93 -62.43 -16.55
N VAL A 5 -14.03 -61.54 -15.58
CA VAL A 5 -13.70 -60.11 -15.65
C VAL A 5 -12.18 -60.00 -15.68
N GLU A 6 -11.60 -59.23 -16.62
CA GLU A 6 -10.21 -58.77 -16.52
C GLU A 6 -10.13 -57.25 -16.65
N ALA A 7 -9.26 -56.72 -15.80
CA ALA A 7 -9.25 -55.38 -15.25
C ALA A 7 -9.00 -54.26 -16.26
N LYS A 8 -9.73 -53.16 -16.03
CA LYS A 8 -9.43 -51.81 -16.49
C LYS A 8 -8.03 -51.42 -16.00
N GLN A 9 -7.05 -51.32 -16.90
CA GLN A 9 -5.79 -50.65 -16.58
C GLN A 9 -6.00 -49.15 -16.82
N VAL A 10 -6.11 -48.42 -15.71
CA VAL A 10 -5.99 -46.96 -15.67
C VAL A 10 -4.50 -46.69 -15.83
N GLU A 11 -4.08 -46.17 -16.97
CA GLU A 11 -2.73 -45.63 -17.08
C GLU A 11 -2.71 -44.29 -16.33
N GLU A 12 -1.90 -44.28 -15.28
CA GLU A 12 -1.67 -43.18 -14.35
C GLU A 12 -1.05 -41.96 -15.06
N ASP A 13 -1.69 -40.81 -14.90
CA ASP A 13 -1.07 -39.50 -15.12
C ASP A 13 0.11 -39.35 -14.17
N LYS A 14 1.33 -39.61 -14.67
CA LYS A 14 2.55 -39.21 -13.98
C LYS A 14 2.81 -37.73 -14.25
N GLU A 15 2.31 -36.90 -13.35
CA GLU A 15 2.77 -35.51 -13.19
C GLU A 15 4.18 -35.53 -12.58
N ASP A 16 5.20 -35.61 -13.43
CA ASP A 16 6.57 -35.33 -13.03
C ASP A 16 6.76 -33.80 -12.92
N ASP A 17 6.62 -33.27 -11.70
CA ASP A 17 6.97 -31.91 -11.29
C ASP A 17 8.50 -31.70 -11.25
N GLU A 18 9.14 -31.69 -12.41
CA GLU A 18 10.53 -31.22 -12.56
C GLU A 18 10.52 -29.82 -13.21
N PRO A 19 11.30 -28.83 -12.71
CA PRO A 19 11.38 -27.50 -13.30
C PRO A 19 12.08 -27.59 -14.66
N THR A 20 11.29 -27.93 -15.66
CA THR A 20 11.75 -28.23 -16.99
C THR A 20 12.25 -26.94 -17.65
N SER A 21 13.50 -26.99 -18.12
CA SER A 21 14.21 -25.91 -18.83
C SER A 21 13.27 -25.05 -19.68
N GLY A 22 13.44 -23.72 -19.69
CA GLY A 22 12.50 -22.77 -20.30
C GLY A 22 12.10 -23.02 -21.77
N TYR A 23 12.75 -23.95 -22.45
CA TYR A 23 12.47 -24.37 -23.83
C TYR A 23 11.67 -25.68 -23.97
N SER A 24 11.57 -26.53 -22.94
CA SER A 24 10.83 -27.80 -23.04
C SER A 24 9.31 -27.57 -23.08
N PHE A 25 8.82 -26.52 -22.40
CA PHE A 25 7.45 -26.06 -22.53
C PHE A 25 7.11 -25.72 -23.98
N LEU A 26 8.02 -25.00 -24.67
CA LEU A 26 7.85 -24.64 -26.08
C LEU A 26 7.89 -25.87 -26.99
N SER A 27 8.76 -26.85 -26.72
CA SER A 27 8.80 -28.12 -27.47
C SER A 27 7.51 -28.93 -27.32
N ARG A 28 6.96 -29.05 -26.12
CA ARG A 28 5.69 -29.75 -25.88
C ARG A 28 4.52 -29.03 -26.55
N LEU A 29 4.55 -27.70 -26.55
CA LEU A 29 3.53 -26.87 -27.21
C LEU A 29 3.58 -27.06 -28.73
N ALA A 30 4.78 -27.05 -29.33
CA ALA A 30 4.97 -27.29 -30.76
C ALA A 30 4.58 -28.71 -31.20
N GLN A 31 4.68 -29.70 -30.31
CA GLN A 31 4.19 -31.06 -30.58
C GLN A 31 2.67 -31.19 -30.45
N LYS A 32 2.06 -30.44 -29.53
CA LYS A 32 0.62 -30.48 -29.28
C LYS A 32 -0.18 -29.81 -30.41
N TYR A 33 0.38 -28.77 -31.02
CA TYR A 33 -0.24 -28.02 -32.10
C TYR A 33 0.57 -28.22 -33.37
N GLU A 34 0.00 -28.90 -34.36
CA GLU A 34 0.58 -28.97 -35.69
C GLU A 34 0.54 -27.57 -36.31
N ILE A 35 1.71 -26.98 -36.50
CA ILE A 35 1.85 -25.66 -37.11
C ILE A 35 1.66 -25.87 -38.61
N GLU A 36 0.49 -25.51 -39.13
CA GLU A 36 0.29 -25.39 -40.57
C GLU A 36 1.21 -24.27 -41.08
N GLU A 37 2.25 -24.62 -41.82
CA GLU A 37 3.09 -23.65 -42.53
C GLU A 37 2.23 -23.01 -43.63
N VAL A 38 1.51 -21.96 -43.24
CA VAL A 38 0.96 -21.00 -44.19
C VAL A 38 2.17 -20.38 -44.89
N GLY A 39 2.46 -20.87 -46.11
CA GLY A 39 3.45 -20.25 -46.98
C GLY A 39 3.17 -18.75 -47.10
N PRO A 40 4.18 -17.90 -47.36
CA PRO A 40 3.99 -16.46 -47.33
C PRO A 40 2.87 -16.08 -48.31
N GLU A 41 1.69 -15.80 -47.76
CA GLU A 41 0.69 -15.02 -48.46
C GLU A 41 1.40 -13.72 -48.86
N PRO A 42 1.19 -13.19 -50.08
CA PRO A 42 1.78 -11.92 -50.47
C PRO A 42 1.09 -10.78 -49.71
N VAL A 43 1.40 -10.66 -48.42
CA VAL A 43 1.07 -9.49 -47.63
C VAL A 43 1.96 -8.39 -48.18
N GLN A 44 1.35 -7.34 -48.72
CA GLN A 44 2.05 -6.21 -49.33
C GLN A 44 3.01 -5.62 -48.28
N GLU A 45 4.31 -5.86 -48.43
CA GLU A 45 5.34 -5.50 -47.44
C GLU A 45 5.29 -4.01 -47.08
N GLU A 46 4.91 -3.15 -48.03
CA GLU A 46 4.78 -1.70 -47.83
C GLU A 46 3.71 -1.32 -46.80
N ASP A 47 2.56 -2.01 -46.78
CA ASP A 47 1.48 -1.74 -45.82
C ASP A 47 1.88 -2.12 -44.39
N THR A 48 2.66 -3.20 -44.24
CA THR A 48 3.16 -3.66 -42.94
C THR A 48 4.24 -2.72 -42.37
N ASN A 49 5.16 -2.24 -43.21
CA ASN A 49 6.20 -1.29 -42.80
C ASN A 49 5.61 0.07 -42.39
N MET A 50 4.63 0.57 -43.13
CA MET A 50 3.90 1.80 -42.80
C MET A 50 3.17 1.72 -41.45
N ALA A 51 2.60 0.55 -41.12
CA ALA A 51 1.95 0.33 -39.83
C ALA A 51 2.95 0.29 -38.67
N LEU A 52 4.11 -0.35 -38.87
CA LEU A 52 5.19 -0.41 -37.88
C LEU A 52 5.81 0.97 -37.61
N ASP A 53 6.06 1.76 -38.66
CA ASP A 53 6.59 3.13 -38.52
C ASP A 53 5.61 4.02 -37.73
N ARG A 54 4.31 3.86 -37.97
CA ARG A 54 3.26 4.59 -37.25
C ARG A 54 3.19 4.21 -35.77
N GLU A 55 3.39 2.94 -35.44
CA GLU A 55 3.44 2.47 -34.07
C GLU A 55 4.71 2.97 -33.35
N GLU A 56 5.86 2.95 -34.04
CA GLU A 56 7.12 3.46 -33.50
C GLU A 56 7.04 4.96 -33.18
N GLN A 57 6.41 5.75 -34.06
CA GLN A 57 6.15 7.17 -33.83
C GLN A 57 5.28 7.38 -32.58
N ARG A 58 4.19 6.62 -32.42
CA ARG A 58 3.34 6.70 -31.22
C ARG A 58 4.10 6.36 -29.95
N TYR A 59 5.00 5.38 -30.02
CA TYR A 59 5.84 5.01 -28.89
C TYR A 59 6.84 6.11 -28.52
N LYS A 60 7.47 6.73 -29.52
CA LYS A 60 8.36 7.89 -29.33
C LYS A 60 7.63 9.06 -28.67
N ASP A 61 6.44 9.40 -29.16
CA ASP A 61 5.59 10.45 -28.59
C ASP A 61 5.20 10.15 -27.14
N PHE A 62 4.85 8.90 -26.85
CA PHE A 62 4.53 8.44 -25.49
C PHE A 62 5.73 8.58 -24.54
N LEU A 63 6.93 8.18 -24.98
CA LEU A 63 8.16 8.32 -24.21
C LEU A 63 8.50 9.79 -23.93
N GLU A 64 8.35 10.65 -24.93
CA GLU A 64 8.59 12.08 -24.78
C GLU A 64 7.60 12.71 -23.79
N MET A 65 6.30 12.38 -23.91
CA MET A 65 5.29 12.82 -22.95
C MET A 65 5.62 12.36 -21.53
N LYS A 66 6.04 11.10 -21.35
CA LYS A 66 6.43 10.55 -20.05
C LYS A 66 7.67 11.26 -19.49
N ARG A 67 8.68 11.52 -20.31
CA ARG A 67 9.88 12.27 -19.93
C ARG A 67 9.52 13.67 -19.43
N ASN A 68 8.71 14.39 -20.21
CA ASN A 68 8.29 15.75 -19.87
C ASN A 68 7.49 15.78 -18.56
N LYS A 69 6.59 14.81 -18.34
CA LYS A 69 5.85 14.66 -17.09
C LYS A 69 6.78 14.43 -15.89
N LEU A 70 7.77 13.54 -16.02
CA LEU A 70 8.74 13.28 -14.95
C LEU A 70 9.60 14.51 -14.66
N GLN A 71 10.03 15.24 -15.69
CA GLN A 71 10.80 16.47 -15.52
C GLN A 71 9.99 17.56 -14.81
N GLN A 72 8.71 17.70 -15.15
CA GLN A 72 7.81 18.63 -14.44
C GLN A 72 7.64 18.22 -12.96
N GLN A 73 7.44 16.93 -12.69
CA GLN A 73 7.36 16.43 -11.30
C GLN A 73 8.64 16.68 -10.52
N ALA A 74 9.80 16.47 -11.14
CA ALA A 74 11.10 16.74 -10.53
C ALA A 74 11.25 18.23 -10.18
N ARG A 75 10.91 19.12 -11.11
CA ARG A 75 10.96 20.57 -10.90
C ARG A 75 10.03 21.03 -9.77
N LEU A 76 8.80 20.52 -9.72
CA LEU A 76 7.86 20.82 -8.65
C LEU A 76 8.38 20.35 -7.28
N ARG A 77 9.01 19.17 -7.24
CA ARG A 77 9.64 18.65 -6.02
C ARG A 77 10.81 19.54 -5.59
N GLU A 78 11.66 19.94 -6.53
CA GLU A 78 12.80 20.83 -6.25
C GLU A 78 12.33 22.17 -5.68
N GLU A 79 11.32 22.80 -6.29
CA GLU A 79 10.76 24.06 -5.80
C GLU A 79 10.20 23.93 -4.38
N LYS A 80 9.45 22.86 -4.11
CA LYS A 80 8.91 22.57 -2.78
C LYS A 80 10.02 22.36 -1.75
N LEU A 81 11.07 21.62 -2.11
CA LEU A 81 12.20 21.33 -1.22
C LEU A 81 13.10 22.55 -1.00
N ARG A 82 13.22 23.44 -1.98
CA ARG A 82 14.05 24.65 -1.90
C ARG A 82 13.58 25.59 -0.80
N GLY A 83 12.26 25.79 -0.66
CA GLY A 83 11.68 26.59 0.42
C GLY A 83 11.87 25.96 1.80
N THR A 84 11.63 24.65 1.93
CA THR A 84 11.71 23.97 3.22
C THR A 84 13.13 23.75 3.73
N SER A 85 14.10 23.56 2.82
CA SER A 85 15.49 23.27 3.22
C SER A 85 16.17 24.51 3.80
N SER A 86 15.90 25.70 3.28
CA SER A 86 16.56 26.93 3.75
C SER A 86 16.15 27.34 5.17
N ASP A 87 14.90 27.08 5.57
CA ASP A 87 14.35 27.46 6.89
C ASP A 87 14.83 26.57 8.05
N HIS A 88 15.61 25.52 7.77
CA HIS A 88 16.14 24.61 8.79
C HIS A 88 17.63 24.78 9.05
N TYR A 89 18.35 25.55 8.21
CA TYR A 89 19.80 25.72 8.31
C TYR A 89 20.25 27.14 8.70
N ARG A 90 19.33 28.05 9.02
CA ARG A 90 19.73 29.31 9.66
C ARG A 90 20.26 28.97 11.05
N ASN A 91 21.57 29.19 11.28
CA ASN A 91 22.25 28.81 12.52
C ASN A 91 21.57 29.38 13.78
N ASP A 92 20.95 30.56 13.66
CA ASP A 92 20.23 31.20 14.76
C ASP A 92 18.91 30.48 15.09
N ASP A 93 18.14 30.03 14.09
CA ASP A 93 16.90 29.26 14.28
C ASP A 93 17.17 27.90 14.94
N ILE A 94 18.34 27.30 14.66
CA ILE A 94 18.75 26.04 15.28
C ILE A 94 19.01 26.26 16.77
N ARG A 95 19.72 27.34 17.13
CA ARG A 95 19.99 27.69 18.53
C ARG A 95 18.68 27.93 19.28
N GLU A 96 17.78 28.72 18.71
CA GLU A 96 16.46 29.00 19.31
C GLU A 96 15.65 27.71 19.53
N LYS A 97 15.67 26.77 18.57
CA LYS A 97 14.96 25.50 18.68
C LYS A 97 15.50 24.57 19.78
N LEU A 98 16.77 24.71 20.13
CA LEU A 98 17.43 23.94 21.19
C LEU A 98 17.17 24.56 22.57
N GLU A 99 17.22 25.88 22.67
CA GLU A 99 17.10 26.59 23.95
C GLU A 99 15.64 26.81 24.38
N ILE A 100 14.75 27.09 23.42
CA ILE A 100 13.38 27.52 23.69
C ILE A 100 12.39 26.41 23.33
N PRO A 101 11.52 25.95 24.25
CA PRO A 101 10.49 24.96 23.96
C PRO A 101 9.51 25.38 22.84
N ALA A 102 8.95 24.41 22.13
CA ALA A 102 8.07 24.66 20.99
C ALA A 102 6.84 25.52 21.31
N TYR A 103 6.26 25.39 22.50
CA TYR A 103 5.09 26.17 22.91
C TYR A 103 5.41 27.67 23.05
N GLN A 104 6.61 28.01 23.52
CA GLN A 104 7.07 29.39 23.61
C GLN A 104 7.41 29.95 22.22
N ARG A 105 8.16 29.21 21.40
CA ARG A 105 8.49 29.62 20.02
C ARG A 105 7.26 29.90 19.16
N ARG A 106 6.19 29.09 19.33
CA ARG A 106 4.93 29.24 18.58
C ARG A 106 3.91 30.16 19.27
N GLN A 107 4.26 30.79 20.39
CA GLN A 107 3.36 31.60 21.21
C GLN A 107 2.03 30.89 21.56
N VAL A 108 2.09 29.57 21.74
CA VAL A 108 0.93 28.75 22.10
C VAL A 108 0.75 28.80 23.61
N ARG A 109 -0.41 29.29 24.04
CA ARG A 109 -0.83 29.23 25.45
C ARG A 109 -1.29 27.81 25.76
N LEU A 110 -0.55 27.13 26.65
CA LEU A 110 -0.98 25.85 27.20
C LEU A 110 -2.05 26.13 28.25
N ASN A 111 -3.16 25.40 28.18
CA ASN A 111 -4.16 25.41 29.24
C ASN A 111 -3.62 24.59 30.41
N ASP A 112 -3.71 25.13 31.62
CA ASP A 112 -3.39 24.39 32.83
C ASP A 112 -4.54 23.43 33.09
N THR A 113 -4.37 22.16 32.72
CA THR A 113 -5.36 21.13 33.02
C THR A 113 -5.15 20.71 34.47
N PRO A 114 -6.18 20.79 35.34
CA PRO A 114 -6.04 20.33 36.71
C PRO A 114 -5.59 18.88 36.70
N SER A 115 -4.64 18.56 37.57
CA SER A 115 -4.18 17.18 37.71
C SER A 115 -5.39 16.31 38.03
N SER A 116 -5.51 15.15 37.39
CA SER A 116 -6.59 14.20 37.72
C SER A 116 -6.56 13.77 39.20
N SER A 117 -5.42 13.95 39.87
CA SER A 117 -5.24 13.72 41.31
C SER A 117 -5.68 14.89 42.19
N GLU A 118 -5.90 16.10 41.66
CA GLU A 118 -6.41 17.25 42.43
C GLU A 118 -7.92 17.21 42.64
N SER A 119 -8.63 16.21 42.10
CA SER A 119 -10.00 15.91 42.53
C SER A 119 -9.95 15.29 43.94
N ASN A 120 -9.79 16.15 44.95
CA ASN A 120 -9.63 15.77 46.36
C ASN A 120 -10.96 15.48 47.08
N VAL A 121 -12.04 15.21 46.35
CA VAL A 121 -13.34 14.87 46.96
C VAL A 121 -13.54 13.38 46.86
N SER A 122 -13.35 12.68 47.99
CA SER A 122 -13.97 11.38 48.17
C SER A 122 -15.47 11.54 47.94
N ARG A 123 -16.04 10.83 46.96
CA ARG A 123 -17.48 10.87 46.64
C ARG A 123 -18.35 10.22 47.72
N TYR A 124 -17.71 9.74 48.78
CA TYR A 124 -18.25 8.94 49.86
C TYR A 124 -17.63 9.44 51.18
N ASN A 125 -18.47 9.86 52.12
CA ASN A 125 -18.09 10.08 53.52
C ASN A 125 -18.77 9.00 54.37
N LEU A 126 -18.07 8.47 55.38
CA LEU A 126 -18.64 7.53 56.35
C LEU A 126 -19.36 8.30 57.45
N SER A 127 -20.54 7.83 57.87
CA SER A 127 -21.20 8.29 59.09
C SER A 127 -20.52 7.66 60.32
N ASP A 128 -20.85 8.18 61.51
CA ASP A 128 -20.38 7.62 62.79
C ASP A 128 -20.88 6.19 63.06
N ASP A 129 -21.83 5.71 62.23
CA ASP A 129 -22.39 4.35 62.26
C ASP A 129 -21.79 3.44 61.15
N ASP A 130 -20.63 3.81 60.59
CA ASP A 130 -19.95 3.11 59.48
C ASP A 130 -20.77 3.03 58.17
N GLU A 131 -21.81 3.86 58.02
CA GLU A 131 -22.63 3.88 56.82
C GLU A 131 -22.05 4.81 55.74
N ILE A 132 -22.00 4.33 54.50
CA ILE A 132 -21.51 5.11 53.36
C ILE A 132 -22.57 6.14 52.96
N MET A 133 -22.43 7.37 53.44
CA MET A 133 -23.27 8.49 53.05
C MET A 133 -22.82 8.98 51.68
N GLY A 134 -23.40 8.37 50.64
CA GLY A 134 -23.09 8.68 49.26
C GLY A 134 -23.93 9.84 48.73
N ASN A 135 -23.29 10.70 47.95
CA ASN A 135 -23.93 11.56 46.95
C ASN A 135 -24.47 10.68 45.80
N ASN A 136 -25.11 9.56 46.13
CA ASN A 136 -25.50 8.51 45.22
C ASN A 136 -26.92 8.80 44.73
N LYS A 137 -27.05 9.30 43.50
CA LYS A 137 -28.35 9.57 42.87
C LYS A 137 -29.20 8.31 42.63
N PHE A 138 -28.65 7.12 42.87
CA PHE A 138 -29.31 5.83 42.65
C PHE A 138 -29.69 5.10 43.94
N LEU A 139 -29.33 5.64 45.11
CA LEU A 139 -29.81 5.12 46.40
C LEU A 139 -31.06 5.93 46.78
N HIS A 140 -32.23 5.43 46.41
CA HIS A 140 -33.49 5.99 46.85
C HIS A 140 -33.83 5.33 48.17
N ASP A 141 -33.64 6.07 49.26
CA ASP A 141 -33.80 5.62 50.65
C ASP A 141 -35.25 5.25 51.04
N ASN A 142 -36.09 4.91 50.06
CA ASN A 142 -37.36 4.24 50.27
C ASN A 142 -37.56 3.27 49.10
N VAL A 143 -37.49 1.99 49.44
CA VAL A 143 -37.83 0.88 48.56
C VAL A 143 -39.35 0.77 48.53
N ASP A 144 -39.97 0.92 47.35
CA ASP A 144 -41.37 0.54 47.06
C ASP A 144 -41.45 -0.89 46.50
#